data_AF-A0ABD7LS24-F1
#
_entry.id   AF-A0ABD7LS24-F1
#
_cell.length_a   1.000
_cell.length_b   1.000
_cell.length_c   1.000
_cell.angle_alpha   90.00
_cell.angle_beta   90.00
_cell.angle_gamma   90.00
#
_symmetry.space_group_name_H-M   'P 1'
#
loop_
_entity.id
_entity.type
_entity.pdbx_description
1 polymer ?
#
loop_
_entity_poly.entity_id
_entity_poly.type
_entity_poly.pdbx_seq_one_letter_code
_entity_poly.pdbx_strand_id
1 'polypeptide(L)'
;MILLNRSGNKRTYLRLKKQRYLCRACKKYFTARTYLVTPFCFISKQIHYKILEELTERQSIKAIGKHCDVSVTTVQRTLSALSSDIRQNLEYLPRCLLFDEFRSLSTWHGKFSFSCMDGETGKLFEILPSRRKKDLVAFFMRFSLKARLGVHYIVTDMNAPYFSLVKECFPNAQVIVDRFHIVQHLNRFFDAVRKRVMKTLDQKDPIQAKQYRQLKSLFKLLLKSEDRLDYNTLTKRRNFNWRLLTETEVVDRLLKISPELKTAYRYYQDLLTAYQEKDPDTFFQLLRAMPGEVPLELHHIKKAFFKYEKGIRLALLKKYSNARLENLHTGSVAKF
;
A
#
# COMPACT_ATOMS: atom_id res chain seq x y z
N MET A 1 -9.50 -22.20 41.57
CA MET A 1 -9.69 -20.73 41.58
C MET A 1 -9.91 -20.29 40.15
N ILE A 2 -10.77 -19.29 39.91
CA ILE A 2 -11.05 -18.75 38.58
C ILE A 2 -10.49 -17.33 38.53
N LEU A 3 -9.67 -17.01 37.53
CA LEU A 3 -9.15 -15.66 37.30
C LEU A 3 -10.27 -14.76 36.76
N LEU A 4 -10.45 -13.61 37.39
CA LEU A 4 -11.39 -12.56 36.99
C LEU A 4 -10.65 -11.31 36.49
N ASN A 5 -11.39 -10.39 35.88
CA ASN A 5 -10.87 -9.06 35.55
C ASN A 5 -10.25 -8.38 36.78
N ARG A 6 -9.24 -7.55 36.56
CA ARG A 6 -8.60 -6.77 37.62
C ARG A 6 -9.64 -5.87 38.30
N SER A 7 -9.57 -5.82 39.64
CA SER A 7 -10.35 -4.91 40.47
C SER A 7 -9.37 -4.07 41.29
N GLY A 8 -9.50 -2.74 41.22
CA GLY A 8 -8.56 -1.81 41.88
C GLY A 8 -7.09 -2.05 41.49
N ASN A 9 -6.81 -2.38 40.23
CA ASN A 9 -5.49 -2.77 39.72
C ASN A 9 -4.87 -4.00 40.41
N LYS A 10 -5.65 -4.82 41.11
CA LYS A 10 -5.17 -6.06 41.73
C LYS A 10 -5.66 -7.29 40.98
N ARG A 11 -4.80 -8.31 40.92
CA ARG A 11 -5.11 -9.61 40.35
C ARG A 11 -6.19 -10.28 41.19
N THR A 12 -7.32 -10.60 40.56
CA THR A 12 -8.54 -11.01 41.27
C THR A 12 -8.90 -12.46 40.94
N TYR A 13 -9.25 -13.24 41.96
CA TYR A 13 -9.64 -14.62 41.81
C TYR A 13 -10.95 -14.93 42.52
N LEU A 14 -11.80 -15.72 41.88
CA LEU A 14 -12.98 -16.32 42.48
C LEU A 14 -12.69 -17.76 42.92
N ARG A 15 -12.83 -18.03 44.22
CA ARG A 15 -12.81 -19.39 44.74
C ARG A 15 -14.21 -20.00 44.67
N LEU A 16 -14.55 -20.57 43.52
CA LEU A 16 -15.83 -21.25 43.31
C LEU A 16 -15.75 -22.73 43.72
N LYS A 17 -16.59 -23.15 44.67
CA LYS A 17 -16.85 -24.57 44.96
C LYS A 17 -17.87 -25.08 43.95
N LYS A 18 -17.59 -26.21 43.29
CA LYS A 18 -18.49 -26.84 42.30
C LYS A 18 -18.97 -28.19 42.81
N GLN A 19 -20.28 -28.40 42.78
CA GLN A 19 -20.87 -29.69 43.16
C GLN A 19 -20.55 -30.75 42.10
N ARG A 20 -20.22 -31.97 42.54
CA ARG A 20 -20.17 -33.16 41.67
C ARG A 20 -21.46 -33.95 41.85
N TYR A 21 -22.10 -34.30 40.75
CA TYR A 21 -23.32 -35.07 40.70
C TYR A 21 -23.05 -36.47 40.16
N LEU A 22 -23.79 -37.46 40.65
CA LEU A 22 -23.84 -38.82 40.14
C LEU A 22 -25.16 -39.01 39.39
N CYS A 23 -25.10 -39.32 38.09
CA CYS A 23 -26.29 -39.69 37.34
C CYS A 23 -26.79 -41.07 37.79
N ARG A 24 -28.03 -41.16 38.29
CA ARG A 24 -28.59 -42.44 38.79
C ARG A 24 -28.83 -43.46 37.67
N ALA A 25 -29.12 -43.00 36.45
CA ALA A 25 -29.40 -43.85 35.29
C ALA A 25 -28.14 -44.47 34.68
N CYS A 26 -27.09 -43.66 34.43
CA CYS A 26 -25.87 -44.15 33.76
C CYS A 26 -24.66 -44.30 34.67
N LYS A 27 -24.80 -44.04 35.98
CA LYS A 27 -23.75 -44.11 37.02
C LYS A 27 -22.50 -43.25 36.73
N LYS A 28 -22.57 -42.30 35.80
CA LYS A 28 -21.48 -41.36 35.48
C LYS A 28 -21.50 -40.15 36.42
N TYR A 29 -20.31 -39.68 36.77
CA TYR A 29 -20.13 -38.45 37.54
C TYR A 29 -19.94 -37.26 36.60
N PHE A 30 -20.52 -36.11 36.96
CA PHE A 30 -20.24 -34.85 36.28
C PHE A 30 -20.19 -33.69 37.26
N THR A 31 -19.38 -32.69 36.95
CA THR A 31 -19.24 -31.47 37.77
C THR A 31 -20.22 -30.42 37.27
N ALA A 32 -20.87 -29.70 38.19
CA ALA A 32 -21.72 -28.57 37.89
C ALA A 32 -20.99 -27.56 36.99
N ARG A 33 -21.63 -27.20 35.86
CA ARG A 33 -21.11 -26.19 34.94
C ARG A 33 -21.46 -24.80 35.45
N THR A 34 -20.65 -23.81 35.09
CA THR A 34 -20.92 -22.41 35.37
C THR A 34 -20.79 -21.64 34.07
N TYR A 35 -21.55 -20.55 33.92
CA TYR A 35 -21.46 -19.66 32.77
C TYR A 35 -20.13 -18.90 32.74
N LEU A 36 -19.45 -18.76 33.89
CA LEU A 36 -18.24 -17.95 34.07
C LEU A 36 -17.01 -18.50 33.36
N VAL A 37 -16.86 -19.82 33.22
CA VAL A 37 -15.65 -20.45 32.68
C VAL A 37 -15.98 -21.71 31.89
N THR A 38 -15.22 -21.96 30.82
CA THR A 38 -15.32 -23.19 30.01
C THR A 38 -14.83 -24.42 30.78
N PRO A 39 -15.22 -25.65 30.40
CA PRO A 39 -14.69 -26.88 30.99
C PRO A 39 -13.17 -26.90 30.93
N PHE A 40 -12.53 -27.39 32.01
CA PHE A 40 -11.07 -27.50 32.14
C PHE A 40 -10.28 -26.17 32.01
N CYS A 41 -10.97 -25.02 32.11
CA CYS A 41 -10.34 -23.71 32.13
C CYS A 41 -10.45 -23.07 33.53
N PHE A 42 -9.49 -22.21 33.84
CA PHE A 42 -9.45 -21.41 35.08
C PHE A 42 -9.51 -19.90 34.80
N ILE A 43 -9.66 -19.50 33.54
CA ILE A 43 -9.75 -18.09 33.12
C ILE A 43 -11.21 -17.80 32.78
N SER A 44 -11.76 -16.74 33.35
CA SER A 44 -13.15 -16.38 33.09
C SER A 44 -13.36 -15.95 31.63
N LYS A 45 -14.58 -16.16 31.11
CA LYS A 45 -14.97 -15.72 29.76
C LYS A 45 -14.84 -14.20 29.60
N GLN A 46 -15.10 -13.44 30.67
CA GLN A 46 -14.97 -11.98 30.68
C GLN A 46 -13.54 -11.52 30.36
N ILE A 47 -12.52 -12.24 30.83
CA ILE A 47 -11.13 -11.94 30.46
C ILE A 47 -10.90 -12.20 28.98
N HIS A 48 -11.43 -13.30 28.43
CA HIS A 48 -11.32 -13.56 26.99
C HIS A 48 -11.99 -12.46 26.16
N TYR A 49 -13.17 -11.97 26.57
CA TYR A 49 -13.81 -10.83 25.89
C TYR A 49 -12.97 -9.55 25.99
N LYS A 50 -12.41 -9.25 27.16
CA LYS A 50 -11.49 -8.12 27.33
C LYS A 50 -10.24 -8.25 26.46
N ILE A 51 -9.67 -9.45 26.34
CA ILE A 51 -8.55 -9.71 25.43
C ILE A 51 -8.95 -9.40 23.98
N LEU A 52 -10.14 -9.84 23.55
CA LEU A 52 -10.62 -9.58 22.19
C LEU A 52 -10.86 -8.09 21.91
N GLU A 53 -11.41 -7.36 22.89
CA GLU A 53 -11.54 -5.90 22.83
C GLU A 53 -10.17 -5.22 22.78
N GLU A 54 -9.23 -5.59 23.64
CA GLU A 54 -7.88 -5.01 23.61
C GLU A 54 -7.11 -5.33 22.31
N LEU A 55 -7.44 -6.43 21.64
CA LEU A 55 -6.86 -6.81 20.35
C LEU A 55 -7.35 -5.94 19.17
N THR A 56 -8.45 -5.19 19.32
CA THR A 56 -8.88 -4.23 18.29
C THR A 56 -8.04 -2.95 18.30
N GLU A 57 -7.35 -2.69 19.40
CA GLU A 57 -6.49 -1.53 19.58
C GLU A 57 -5.04 -1.79 19.15
N ARG A 58 -4.34 -0.72 18.77
CA ARG A 58 -2.93 -0.82 18.34
C ARG A 58 -1.99 -0.96 19.55
N GLN A 59 -1.87 -2.17 20.07
CA GLN A 59 -0.98 -2.48 21.19
C GLN A 59 -0.30 -3.85 21.06
N SER A 60 0.74 -4.08 21.86
CA SER A 60 1.45 -5.36 21.83
C SER A 60 0.70 -6.46 22.57
N ILE A 61 0.75 -7.70 22.07
CA ILE A 61 0.20 -8.88 22.77
C ILE A 61 0.77 -9.03 24.19
N LYS A 62 2.01 -8.59 24.42
CA LYS A 62 2.65 -8.56 25.74
C LYS A 62 1.97 -7.56 26.70
N ALA A 63 1.57 -6.39 26.20
CA ALA A 63 0.82 -5.41 26.98
C ALA A 63 -0.56 -5.94 27.36
N ILE A 64 -1.28 -6.54 26.40
CA ILE A 64 -2.59 -7.17 26.64
C ILE A 64 -2.48 -8.26 27.71
N GLY A 65 -1.46 -9.13 27.62
CA GLY A 65 -1.20 -10.16 28.63
C GLY A 65 -0.99 -9.56 30.03
N LYS A 66 -0.28 -8.43 30.12
CA LYS A 66 -0.07 -7.70 31.39
C LYS A 66 -1.37 -7.04 31.90
N HIS A 67 -2.21 -6.48 31.03
CA HIS A 67 -3.47 -5.86 31.43
C HIS A 67 -4.51 -6.88 31.90
N CYS A 68 -4.47 -8.08 31.33
CA CYS A 68 -5.39 -9.18 31.61
C CYS A 68 -4.85 -10.22 32.61
N ASP A 69 -3.64 -10.05 33.14
CA ASP A 69 -2.97 -11.01 34.05
C ASP A 69 -2.88 -12.45 33.48
N VAL A 70 -2.63 -12.57 32.18
CA VAL A 70 -2.50 -13.85 31.45
C VAL A 70 -1.19 -13.93 30.67
N SER A 71 -0.80 -15.15 30.29
CA SER A 71 0.36 -15.35 29.41
C SER A 71 0.09 -14.83 27.99
N VAL A 72 1.16 -14.43 27.30
CA VAL A 72 1.14 -14.11 25.86
C VAL A 72 0.51 -15.25 25.04
N THR A 73 0.80 -16.50 25.40
CA THR A 73 0.24 -17.69 24.74
C THR A 73 -1.28 -17.81 24.90
N THR A 74 -1.84 -17.32 26.01
CA THR A 74 -3.29 -17.29 26.23
C THR A 74 -3.95 -16.26 25.33
N VAL A 75 -3.35 -15.08 25.18
CA VAL A 75 -3.83 -14.05 24.25
C VAL A 75 -3.81 -14.58 22.81
N GLN A 76 -2.71 -15.20 22.39
CA GLN A 76 -2.59 -15.81 21.07
C GLN A 76 -3.64 -16.91 20.84
N ARG A 77 -3.86 -17.81 21.81
CA ARG A 77 -4.91 -18.84 21.71
C ARG A 77 -6.32 -18.25 21.61
N THR A 78 -6.59 -17.17 22.35
CA THR A 78 -7.88 -16.47 22.29
C THR A 78 -8.11 -15.88 20.89
N LEU A 79 -7.08 -15.29 20.29
CA LEU A 79 -7.14 -14.82 18.90
C LEU A 79 -7.31 -15.99 17.91
N SER A 80 -6.53 -17.06 18.05
CA SER A 80 -6.59 -18.23 17.19
C SER A 80 -7.95 -18.95 17.25
N ALA A 81 -8.65 -18.90 18.39
CA ALA A 81 -10.00 -19.46 18.51
C ALA A 81 -11.01 -18.78 17.56
N LEU A 82 -10.77 -17.52 17.14
CA LEU A 82 -11.62 -16.85 16.16
C LEU A 82 -11.35 -17.31 14.72
N SER A 83 -10.18 -17.91 14.45
CA SER A 83 -9.82 -18.31 13.09
C SER A 83 -10.75 -19.39 12.52
N SER A 84 -11.35 -20.23 13.37
CA SER A 84 -12.33 -21.24 12.94
C SER A 84 -13.66 -20.65 12.46
N ASP A 85 -14.00 -19.47 12.98
CA ASP A 85 -15.25 -18.76 12.68
C ASP A 85 -15.11 -17.87 11.42
N ILE A 86 -13.87 -17.51 11.07
CA ILE A 86 -13.54 -16.77 9.84
C ILE A 86 -13.32 -17.77 8.70
N ARG A 87 -14.40 -18.42 8.25
CA ARG A 87 -14.34 -19.22 7.02
C ARG A 87 -14.43 -18.30 5.81
N GLN A 88 -13.40 -18.32 4.96
CA GLN A 88 -13.43 -17.66 3.67
C GLN A 88 -14.54 -18.26 2.80
N ASN A 89 -15.43 -17.40 2.28
CA ASN A 89 -16.39 -17.81 1.27
C ASN A 89 -15.69 -18.01 -0.08
N LEU A 90 -15.44 -19.27 -0.46
CA LEU A 90 -14.76 -19.63 -1.72
C LEU A 90 -15.62 -19.44 -2.97
N GLU A 91 -16.90 -19.09 -2.81
CA GLU A 91 -17.82 -18.78 -3.91
C GLU A 91 -17.88 -17.29 -4.25
N TYR A 92 -17.13 -16.45 -3.53
CA TYR A 92 -17.16 -15.00 -3.72
C TYR A 92 -15.77 -14.40 -3.87
N LEU A 93 -15.61 -13.60 -4.92
CA LEU A 93 -14.50 -12.67 -5.11
C LEU A 93 -15.07 -11.30 -5.51
N PRO A 94 -14.48 -10.19 -5.03
CA PRO A 94 -14.86 -8.85 -5.45
C PRO A 94 -14.74 -8.65 -6.97
N ARG A 95 -15.65 -7.87 -7.54
CA ARG A 95 -15.60 -7.48 -8.97
C ARG A 95 -14.33 -6.73 -9.33
N CYS A 96 -13.82 -5.90 -8.41
CA CYS A 96 -12.56 -5.21 -8.53
C CYS A 96 -11.65 -5.59 -7.36
N LEU A 97 -10.46 -6.12 -7.65
CA LEU A 97 -9.44 -6.41 -6.64
C LEU A 97 -8.28 -5.42 -6.76
N LEU A 98 -7.83 -4.90 -5.62
CA LEU A 98 -6.63 -4.08 -5.51
C LEU A 98 -5.51 -4.99 -4.99
N PHE A 99 -4.39 -5.08 -5.70
CA PHE A 99 -3.22 -5.87 -5.32
C PHE A 99 -2.07 -4.94 -4.97
N ASP A 100 -1.44 -5.19 -3.82
CA ASP A 100 -0.25 -4.48 -3.38
C ASP A 100 0.61 -5.33 -2.42
N GLU A 101 1.87 -4.93 -2.25
CA GLU A 101 2.84 -5.55 -1.38
C GLU A 101 3.25 -4.60 -0.25
N PHE A 102 3.31 -5.10 0.99
CA PHE A 102 3.83 -4.31 2.11
C PHE A 102 4.94 -5.05 2.84
N ARG A 103 5.81 -4.28 3.47
CA ARG A 103 6.91 -4.83 4.25
C ARG A 103 6.38 -5.37 5.57
N SER A 104 6.47 -6.69 5.74
CA SER A 104 6.10 -7.39 6.98
C SER A 104 7.35 -7.70 7.83
N LEU A 105 7.13 -8.17 9.06
CA LEU A 105 8.19 -8.84 9.82
C LEU A 105 8.71 -10.02 8.99
N SER A 106 10.02 -10.30 9.01
CA SER A 106 10.58 -11.33 8.12
C SER A 106 9.95 -12.68 8.43
N THR A 107 9.23 -13.23 7.47
CA THR A 107 8.74 -14.60 7.52
C THR A 107 9.73 -15.50 6.79
N TRP A 108 9.51 -16.82 6.85
CA TRP A 108 10.24 -17.77 5.98
C TRP A 108 10.06 -17.47 4.48
N HIS A 109 8.99 -16.77 4.10
CA HIS A 109 8.69 -16.38 2.72
C HIS A 109 9.39 -15.10 2.26
N GLY A 110 9.85 -14.26 3.21
CA GLY A 110 10.62 -13.05 2.94
C GLY A 110 10.19 -11.85 3.81
N LYS A 111 10.62 -10.66 3.40
CA LYS A 111 10.34 -9.38 4.10
C LYS A 111 9.04 -8.70 3.65
N PHE A 112 8.36 -9.27 2.65
CA PHE A 112 7.19 -8.65 2.02
C PHE A 112 6.03 -9.64 2.02
N SER A 113 4.85 -9.15 2.37
CA SER A 113 3.58 -9.85 2.31
C SER A 113 2.72 -9.26 1.20
N PHE A 114 1.88 -10.09 0.60
CA PHE A 114 0.86 -9.69 -0.36
C PHE A 114 -0.39 -9.26 0.39
N SER A 115 -1.09 -8.29 -0.15
CA SER A 115 -2.39 -7.84 0.34
C SER A 115 -3.34 -7.66 -0.83
N CYS A 116 -4.61 -7.95 -0.58
CA CYS A 116 -5.66 -7.64 -1.51
C CYS A 116 -6.88 -7.04 -0.83
N MET A 117 -7.51 -6.10 -1.51
CA MET A 117 -8.65 -5.32 -1.01
C MET A 117 -9.72 -5.25 -2.09
N ASP A 118 -10.98 -5.19 -1.67
CA ASP A 118 -12.08 -4.92 -2.56
C ASP A 118 -12.03 -3.45 -3.03
N GLY A 119 -11.87 -3.25 -4.34
CA GLY A 119 -11.74 -1.92 -4.95
C GLY A 119 -13.01 -1.10 -4.94
N GLU A 120 -14.17 -1.69 -4.69
CA GLU A 120 -15.45 -0.99 -4.57
C GLU A 120 -15.72 -0.60 -3.13
N THR A 121 -15.68 -1.56 -2.21
CA THR A 121 -16.00 -1.32 -0.79
C THR A 121 -14.84 -0.74 0.01
N GLY A 122 -13.59 -0.90 -0.45
CA GLY A 122 -12.39 -0.54 0.30
C GLY A 122 -12.10 -1.45 1.50
N LYS A 123 -12.81 -2.57 1.64
CA LYS A 123 -12.60 -3.54 2.70
C LYS A 123 -11.43 -4.44 2.35
N LEU A 124 -10.52 -4.65 3.30
CA LEU A 124 -9.44 -5.62 3.17
C LEU A 124 -10.06 -7.00 2.90
N PHE A 125 -9.59 -7.66 1.85
CA PHE A 125 -10.05 -8.99 1.48
C PHE A 125 -9.16 -10.07 2.10
N GLU A 126 -7.84 -10.01 1.88
CA GLU A 126 -6.90 -10.96 2.46
C GLU A 126 -5.45 -10.44 2.49
N ILE A 127 -4.66 -10.94 3.44
CA ILE A 127 -3.21 -10.77 3.54
C ILE A 127 -2.53 -12.14 3.47
N LEU A 128 -1.60 -12.29 2.53
CA LEU A 128 -0.82 -13.52 2.36
C LEU A 128 0.65 -13.28 2.71
N PRO A 129 1.31 -14.21 3.43
CA PRO A 129 2.70 -14.03 3.87
C PRO A 129 3.72 -14.09 2.73
N SER A 130 3.31 -14.58 1.56
CA SER A 130 4.14 -14.70 0.37
C SER A 130 3.53 -13.91 -0.79
N ARG A 131 4.41 -13.24 -1.55
CA ARG A 131 4.09 -12.56 -2.81
C ARG A 131 4.47 -13.36 -4.05
N ARG A 132 5.00 -14.57 -3.88
CA ARG A 132 5.49 -15.39 -5.01
C ARG A 132 4.29 -15.86 -5.83
N LYS A 133 4.41 -15.78 -7.16
CA LYS A 133 3.34 -16.19 -8.09
C LYS A 133 2.74 -17.55 -7.73
N LYS A 134 3.56 -18.59 -7.47
CA LYS A 134 3.05 -19.94 -7.18
C LYS A 134 2.09 -19.96 -5.99
N ASP A 135 2.42 -19.22 -4.93
CA ASP A 135 1.68 -19.26 -3.67
C ASP A 135 0.35 -18.49 -3.84
N LEU A 136 0.39 -17.38 -4.59
CA LEU A 136 -0.80 -16.62 -4.92
C LEU A 136 -1.74 -17.38 -5.87
N VAL A 137 -1.19 -18.08 -6.88
CA VAL A 137 -1.98 -18.97 -7.75
C VAL A 137 -2.64 -20.08 -6.93
N ALA A 138 -1.88 -20.75 -6.07
CA ALA A 138 -2.41 -21.79 -5.19
C ALA A 138 -3.53 -21.27 -4.28
N PHE A 139 -3.42 -20.03 -3.80
CA PHE A 139 -4.47 -19.38 -3.04
C PHE A 139 -5.73 -19.10 -3.89
N PHE A 140 -5.59 -18.40 -5.02
CA PHE A 140 -6.75 -17.98 -5.82
C PHE A 140 -7.44 -19.14 -6.53
N MET A 141 -6.73 -20.23 -6.86
CA MET A 141 -7.33 -21.43 -7.46
C MET A 141 -8.25 -22.21 -6.50
N ARG A 142 -8.27 -21.90 -5.20
CA ARG A 142 -9.25 -22.45 -4.25
C ARG A 142 -10.65 -21.89 -4.45
N PHE A 143 -10.78 -20.72 -5.08
CA PHE A 143 -12.07 -20.11 -5.38
C PHE A 143 -12.73 -20.77 -6.57
N SER A 144 -14.06 -20.87 -6.54
CA SER A 144 -14.82 -21.47 -7.63
C SER A 144 -14.57 -20.73 -8.94
N LEU A 145 -14.67 -21.44 -10.06
CA LEU A 145 -14.50 -20.82 -11.38
C LEU A 145 -15.49 -19.66 -11.58
N LYS A 146 -16.72 -19.80 -11.07
CA LYS A 146 -17.74 -18.74 -11.11
C LYS A 146 -17.25 -17.47 -10.40
N ALA A 147 -16.70 -17.60 -9.19
CA ALA A 147 -16.14 -16.47 -8.46
C ALA A 147 -14.99 -15.80 -9.23
N ARG A 148 -14.08 -16.59 -9.80
CA ARG A 148 -12.92 -16.08 -10.56
C ARG A 148 -13.33 -15.38 -11.86
N LEU A 149 -14.34 -15.88 -12.56
CA LEU A 149 -14.90 -15.25 -13.76
C LEU A 149 -15.67 -13.95 -13.45
N GLY A 150 -16.16 -13.79 -12.21
CA GLY A 150 -16.82 -12.58 -11.73
C GLY A 150 -15.88 -11.40 -11.44
N VAL A 151 -14.56 -11.63 -11.41
CA VAL A 151 -13.57 -10.55 -11.27
C VAL A 151 -13.39 -9.87 -12.63
N HIS A 152 -13.71 -8.58 -12.70
CA HIS A 152 -13.63 -7.79 -13.94
C HIS A 152 -12.39 -6.88 -13.98
N TYR A 153 -11.92 -6.41 -12.83
CA TYR A 153 -10.81 -5.48 -12.76
C TYR A 153 -9.82 -5.88 -11.67
N ILE A 154 -8.53 -5.78 -11.99
CA ILE A 154 -7.45 -5.94 -11.01
C ILE A 154 -6.54 -4.73 -11.12
N VAL A 155 -6.40 -3.97 -10.04
CA VAL A 155 -5.47 -2.84 -9.94
C VAL A 155 -4.17 -3.33 -9.34
N THR A 156 -3.04 -3.06 -9.99
CA THR A 156 -1.71 -3.49 -9.54
C THR A 156 -0.63 -2.57 -10.10
N ASP A 157 0.54 -2.56 -9.47
CA ASP A 157 1.77 -2.01 -10.06
C ASP A 157 2.17 -2.78 -11.34
N MET A 158 3.09 -2.20 -12.13
CA MET A 158 3.74 -2.72 -13.33
C MET A 158 4.70 -3.90 -13.06
N ASN A 159 4.26 -4.86 -12.25
CA ASN A 159 5.01 -6.06 -11.87
C ASN A 159 4.62 -7.25 -12.76
N ALA A 160 5.57 -7.71 -13.59
CA ALA A 160 5.33 -8.75 -14.60
C ALA A 160 4.72 -10.07 -14.04
N PRO A 161 5.18 -10.61 -12.88
CA PRO A 161 4.52 -11.71 -12.17
C PRO A 161 3.01 -11.56 -11.98
N TYR A 162 2.51 -10.37 -11.64
CA TYR A 162 1.06 -10.16 -11.44
C TYR A 162 0.30 -10.23 -12.75
N PHE A 163 0.82 -9.68 -13.84
CA PHE A 163 0.18 -9.81 -15.15
C PHE A 163 0.05 -11.27 -15.59
N SER A 164 1.05 -12.10 -15.30
CA SER A 164 0.97 -13.54 -15.57
C SER A 164 -0.03 -14.24 -14.65
N LEU A 165 -0.04 -13.90 -13.36
CA LEU A 165 -1.00 -14.42 -12.40
C LEU A 165 -2.45 -14.09 -12.79
N VAL A 166 -2.72 -12.86 -13.22
CA VAL A 166 -4.07 -12.42 -13.58
C VAL A 166 -4.61 -13.22 -14.75
N LYS A 167 -3.80 -13.42 -15.79
CA LYS A 167 -4.18 -14.25 -16.95
C LYS A 167 -4.49 -15.69 -16.57
N GLU A 168 -3.80 -16.24 -15.57
CA GLU A 168 -3.95 -17.63 -15.14
C GLU A 168 -5.15 -17.82 -14.20
N CYS A 169 -5.35 -16.89 -13.26
CA CYS A 169 -6.38 -17.01 -12.22
C CYS A 169 -7.73 -16.39 -12.62
N PHE A 170 -7.72 -15.29 -13.37
CA PHE A 170 -8.90 -14.44 -13.63
C PHE A 170 -9.06 -14.14 -15.13
N PRO A 171 -9.64 -15.07 -15.91
CA PRO A 171 -9.70 -14.96 -17.37
C PRO A 171 -10.40 -13.70 -17.90
N ASN A 172 -11.42 -13.20 -17.19
CA ASN A 172 -12.21 -12.04 -17.58
C ASN A 172 -11.65 -10.70 -17.05
N ALA A 173 -10.65 -10.76 -16.17
CA ALA A 173 -10.18 -9.57 -15.49
C ALA A 173 -9.26 -8.74 -16.39
N GLN A 174 -9.56 -7.44 -16.47
CA GLN A 174 -8.69 -6.46 -17.09
C GLN A 174 -7.76 -5.85 -16.03
N VAL A 175 -6.47 -5.84 -16.33
CA VAL A 175 -5.47 -5.26 -15.43
C VAL A 175 -5.44 -3.74 -15.61
N ILE A 176 -5.60 -3.02 -14.51
CA ILE A 176 -5.46 -1.57 -14.42
C ILE A 176 -4.11 -1.29 -13.75
N VAL A 177 -3.26 -0.49 -14.41
CA VAL A 177 -2.00 -0.07 -13.80
C VAL A 177 -2.27 0.96 -12.73
N ASP A 178 -1.63 0.84 -11.58
CA ASP A 178 -1.78 1.83 -10.54
C ASP A 178 -1.19 3.20 -10.94
N ARG A 179 -2.00 4.23 -10.73
CA ARG A 179 -1.77 5.61 -11.15
C ARG A 179 -0.54 6.22 -10.49
N PHE A 180 -0.33 5.92 -9.21
CA PHE A 180 0.83 6.41 -8.48
C PHE A 180 2.13 5.96 -9.14
N HIS A 181 2.18 4.71 -9.59
CA HIS A 181 3.36 4.17 -10.25
C HIS A 181 3.62 4.82 -11.62
N ILE A 182 2.59 5.18 -12.39
CA ILE A 182 2.77 5.91 -13.65
C ILE A 182 3.49 7.24 -13.41
N VAL A 183 2.98 8.06 -12.48
CA VAL A 183 3.59 9.36 -12.13
C VAL A 183 4.96 9.17 -11.49
N GLN A 184 5.12 8.18 -10.60
CA GLN A 184 6.40 7.87 -9.98
C GLN A 184 7.46 7.51 -11.02
N HIS A 185 7.08 6.75 -12.04
CA HIS A 185 7.95 6.45 -13.17
C HIS A 185 8.34 7.75 -13.87
N LEU A 186 7.39 8.53 -14.39
CA LEU A 186 7.66 9.82 -15.07
C LEU A 186 8.63 10.70 -14.27
N ASN A 187 8.38 10.87 -12.96
CA ASN A 187 9.22 11.63 -12.05
C ASN A 187 10.66 11.11 -11.98
N ARG A 188 10.83 9.79 -11.81
CA ARG A 188 12.17 9.17 -11.72
C ARG A 188 12.98 9.40 -12.99
N PHE A 189 12.35 9.41 -14.14
CA PHE A 189 13.04 9.59 -15.42
C PHE A 189 13.46 11.03 -15.64
N PHE A 190 12.57 12.00 -15.44
CA PHE A 190 12.96 13.41 -15.50
C PHE A 190 14.06 13.72 -14.46
N ASP A 191 13.94 13.16 -13.26
CA ASP A 191 14.95 13.31 -12.20
C ASP A 191 16.31 12.70 -12.59
N ALA A 192 16.33 11.64 -13.41
CA ALA A 192 17.56 11.07 -13.94
C ALA A 192 18.27 12.02 -14.90
N VAL A 193 17.54 12.66 -15.83
CA VAL A 193 18.09 13.70 -16.73
C VAL A 193 18.65 14.86 -15.91
N ARG A 194 17.89 15.36 -14.94
CA ARG A 194 18.34 16.42 -14.01
C ARG A 194 19.62 16.04 -13.28
N LYS A 195 19.70 14.83 -12.74
CA LYS A 195 20.91 14.31 -12.05
C LYS A 195 22.10 14.18 -12.99
N ARG A 196 21.89 13.81 -14.26
CA ARG A 196 22.96 13.75 -15.25
C ARG A 196 23.49 15.15 -15.57
N VAL A 197 22.60 16.11 -15.87
CA VAL A 197 22.97 17.52 -16.08
C VAL A 197 23.71 18.08 -14.87
N MET A 198 23.30 17.74 -13.65
CA MET A 198 24.04 18.16 -12.46
C MET A 198 25.46 17.58 -12.40
N LYS A 199 25.70 16.36 -12.90
CA LYS A 199 27.03 15.74 -12.90
C LYS A 199 27.97 16.35 -13.93
N THR A 200 27.46 17.01 -14.97
CA THR A 200 28.28 17.69 -15.98
C THR A 200 28.76 19.06 -15.53
N LEU A 201 28.16 19.64 -14.48
CA LEU A 201 28.56 20.93 -13.91
C LEU A 201 29.86 20.80 -13.13
N ASP A 202 30.84 21.67 -13.42
CA ASP A 202 32.07 21.75 -12.63
C ASP A 202 31.78 22.41 -11.28
N GLN A 203 32.05 21.68 -10.20
CA GLN A 203 31.84 22.19 -8.84
C GLN A 203 33.00 23.07 -8.35
N LYS A 204 34.12 23.13 -9.09
CA LYS A 204 35.23 24.03 -8.79
C LYS A 204 34.94 25.46 -9.28
N ASP A 205 34.18 25.61 -10.36
CA ASP A 205 33.67 26.90 -10.81
C ASP A 205 32.54 27.39 -9.87
N PRO A 206 32.70 28.56 -9.20
CA PRO A 206 31.69 29.09 -8.29
C PRO A 206 30.29 29.26 -8.91
N ILE A 207 30.22 29.58 -10.20
CA ILE A 207 28.95 29.79 -10.91
C ILE A 207 28.23 28.45 -11.09
N GLN A 208 28.90 27.46 -11.65
CA GLN A 208 28.36 26.12 -11.85
C GLN A 208 28.08 25.39 -10.53
N ALA A 209 28.90 25.59 -9.50
CA ALA A 209 28.64 25.09 -8.14
C ALA A 209 27.36 25.68 -7.53
N LYS A 210 27.02 26.93 -7.85
CA LYS A 210 25.73 27.54 -7.46
C LYS A 210 24.57 26.91 -8.22
N GLN A 211 24.69 26.71 -9.54
CA GLN A 211 23.70 26.04 -10.38
C GLN A 211 23.41 24.60 -9.90
N TYR A 212 24.46 23.85 -9.54
CA TYR A 212 24.32 22.52 -8.95
C TYR A 212 23.45 22.53 -7.68
N ARG A 213 23.72 23.46 -6.75
CA ARG A 213 22.95 23.60 -5.49
C ARG A 213 21.50 24.01 -5.75
N GLN A 214 21.27 24.87 -6.74
CA GLN A 214 19.93 25.27 -7.17
C GLN A 214 19.14 24.07 -7.69
N LEU A 215 19.68 23.32 -8.66
CA LEU A 215 19.05 22.10 -9.21
C LEU A 215 18.82 21.02 -8.15
N LYS A 216 19.71 20.90 -7.15
CA LYS A 216 19.58 19.92 -6.07
C LYS A 216 18.48 20.27 -5.08
N SER A 217 18.36 21.54 -4.69
CA SER A 217 17.45 21.96 -3.62
C SER A 217 16.03 22.24 -4.12
N LEU A 218 15.90 22.76 -5.34
CA LEU A 218 14.63 23.22 -5.92
C LEU A 218 13.99 22.20 -6.87
N PHE A 219 14.51 20.97 -6.93
CA PHE A 219 14.05 19.94 -7.86
C PHE A 219 12.54 19.64 -7.77
N LYS A 220 11.94 19.80 -6.59
CA LYS A 220 10.50 19.58 -6.38
C LYS A 220 9.64 20.52 -7.24
N LEU A 221 10.10 21.74 -7.50
CA LEU A 221 9.40 22.68 -8.37
C LEU A 221 9.42 22.22 -9.83
N LEU A 222 10.49 21.55 -10.27
CA LEU A 222 10.58 20.98 -11.61
C LEU A 222 9.69 19.74 -11.80
N LEU A 223 9.34 19.04 -10.71
CA LEU A 223 8.42 17.90 -10.75
C LEU A 223 6.96 18.31 -10.59
N LYS A 224 6.71 19.52 -10.09
CA LYS A 224 5.37 20.06 -9.94
C LYS A 224 4.76 20.31 -11.32
N SER A 225 3.48 20.05 -11.42
CA SER A 225 2.72 20.33 -12.64
C SER A 225 2.69 21.82 -12.92
N GLU A 226 2.83 22.20 -14.18
CA GLU A 226 2.94 23.60 -14.60
C GLU A 226 1.71 24.43 -14.19
N ASP A 227 0.50 23.88 -14.39
CA ASP A 227 -0.80 24.45 -13.97
C ASP A 227 -0.89 24.75 -12.47
N ARG A 228 -0.09 24.05 -11.65
CA ARG A 228 -0.08 24.21 -10.18
C ARG A 228 1.03 25.12 -9.69
N LEU A 229 1.96 25.56 -10.53
CA LEU A 229 3.02 26.48 -10.12
C LEU A 229 2.41 27.80 -9.68
N ASP A 230 2.98 28.40 -8.63
CA ASP A 230 2.54 29.71 -8.18
C ASP A 230 3.17 30.84 -9.01
N TYR A 231 2.30 31.60 -9.67
CA TYR A 231 2.64 32.75 -10.52
C TYR A 231 2.65 34.09 -9.78
N ASN A 232 2.06 34.17 -8.59
CA ASN A 232 1.75 35.44 -7.94
C ASN A 232 2.54 35.62 -6.65
N THR A 233 2.77 34.55 -5.88
CA THR A 233 3.39 34.69 -4.56
C THR A 233 4.90 34.79 -4.66
N LEU A 234 5.42 35.96 -4.30
CA LEU A 234 6.85 36.22 -4.18
C LEU A 234 7.41 35.61 -2.89
N THR A 235 8.35 34.67 -3.03
CA THR A 235 9.04 34.07 -1.87
C THR A 235 10.52 34.40 -1.88
N LYS A 236 11.12 34.69 -0.71
CA LYS A 236 12.57 34.86 -0.60
C LYS A 236 13.28 33.53 -0.83
N ARG A 237 14.15 33.45 -1.85
CA ARG A 237 14.89 32.21 -2.19
C ARG A 237 16.37 32.35 -1.87
N ARG A 238 16.85 31.65 -0.84
CA ARG A 238 18.27 31.61 -0.44
C ARG A 238 19.20 31.28 -1.61
N ASN A 239 18.80 30.35 -2.47
CA ASN A 239 19.56 29.89 -3.64
C ASN A 239 19.74 30.96 -4.73
N PHE A 240 18.98 32.06 -4.67
CA PHE A 240 19.06 33.19 -5.58
C PHE A 240 19.44 34.48 -4.82
N ASN A 241 20.32 34.38 -3.82
CA ASN A 241 20.78 35.51 -3.01
C ASN A 241 19.61 36.26 -2.34
N TRP A 242 18.64 35.51 -1.81
CA TRP A 242 17.46 36.04 -1.11
C TRP A 242 16.53 36.91 -1.96
N ARG A 243 16.64 36.85 -3.30
CA ARG A 243 15.68 37.48 -4.21
C ARG A 243 14.28 36.94 -3.97
N LEU A 244 13.30 37.85 -4.05
CA LEU A 244 11.88 37.53 -4.11
C LEU A 244 11.60 37.01 -5.52
N LEU A 245 11.16 35.76 -5.61
CA LEU A 245 10.86 35.11 -6.89
C LEU A 245 9.58 34.28 -6.74
N THR A 246 8.81 34.22 -7.83
CA THR A 246 7.69 33.27 -7.97
C THR A 246 8.21 31.85 -8.22
N GLU A 247 7.34 30.84 -8.17
CA GLU A 247 7.77 29.47 -8.51
C GLU A 247 8.12 29.35 -10.00
N THR A 248 7.37 30.04 -10.87
CA THR A 248 7.61 30.06 -12.31
C THR A 248 8.93 30.70 -12.69
N GLU A 249 9.26 31.86 -12.10
CA GLU A 249 10.56 32.50 -12.32
C GLU A 249 11.73 31.62 -11.86
N VAL A 250 11.53 30.86 -10.78
CA VAL A 250 12.52 29.90 -10.31
C VAL A 250 12.70 28.77 -11.33
N VAL A 251 11.61 28.17 -11.80
CA VAL A 251 11.64 27.11 -12.82
C VAL A 251 12.33 27.62 -14.08
N ASP A 252 11.94 28.77 -14.62
CA ASP A 252 12.55 29.37 -15.81
C ASP A 252 14.06 29.55 -15.68
N ARG A 253 14.52 30.02 -14.51
CA ARG A 253 15.96 30.19 -14.24
C ARG A 253 16.69 28.86 -14.14
N LEU A 254 16.07 27.81 -13.60
CA LEU A 254 16.65 26.47 -13.56
C LEU A 254 16.75 25.87 -14.97
N LEU A 255 15.74 26.06 -15.80
CA LEU A 255 15.71 25.55 -17.18
C LEU A 255 16.71 26.29 -18.09
N LYS A 256 17.10 27.53 -17.76
CA LYS A 256 18.18 28.27 -18.46
C LYS A 256 19.57 27.66 -18.24
N ILE A 257 19.76 26.80 -17.25
CA ILE A 257 21.06 26.17 -16.96
C ILE A 257 21.47 25.20 -18.07
N SER A 258 20.51 24.48 -18.66
CA SER A 258 20.78 23.51 -19.71
C SER A 258 19.63 23.45 -20.72
N PRO A 259 19.89 23.60 -22.03
CA PRO A 259 18.86 23.47 -23.06
C PRO A 259 18.26 22.07 -23.07
N GLU A 260 19.07 21.05 -22.79
CA GLU A 260 18.62 19.66 -22.71
C GLU A 260 17.64 19.44 -21.56
N LEU A 261 17.91 20.04 -20.39
CA LEU A 261 16.99 19.98 -19.24
C LEU A 261 15.65 20.65 -19.58
N LYS A 262 15.69 21.75 -20.33
CA LYS A 262 14.49 22.47 -20.81
C LYS A 262 13.66 21.61 -21.76
N THR A 263 14.28 20.95 -22.73
CA THR A 263 13.59 20.03 -23.65
C THR A 263 12.97 18.86 -22.89
N ALA A 264 13.71 18.25 -21.95
CA ALA A 264 13.20 17.18 -21.12
C ALA A 264 12.03 17.61 -20.22
N TYR A 265 12.08 18.84 -19.67
CA TYR A 265 11.02 19.39 -18.82
C TYR A 265 9.72 19.59 -19.62
N ARG A 266 9.80 20.21 -20.80
CA ARG A 266 8.62 20.42 -21.67
C ARG A 266 7.93 19.11 -21.99
N TYR A 267 8.69 18.14 -22.49
CA TYR A 267 8.14 16.81 -22.81
C TYR A 267 7.56 16.09 -21.59
N TYR A 268 8.21 16.22 -20.41
CA TYR A 268 7.68 15.68 -19.15
C TYR A 268 6.35 16.35 -18.77
N GLN A 269 6.23 17.67 -18.89
CA GLN A 269 5.00 18.41 -18.60
C GLN A 269 3.89 18.04 -19.58
N ASP A 270 4.17 17.92 -20.88
CA ASP A 270 3.18 17.48 -21.89
C ASP A 270 2.57 16.12 -21.52
N LEU A 271 3.42 15.15 -21.13
CA LEU A 271 2.96 13.85 -20.65
C LEU A 271 2.16 13.95 -19.34
N LEU A 272 2.56 14.83 -18.43
CA LEU A 272 1.88 15.02 -17.16
C LEU A 272 0.50 15.66 -17.34
N THR A 273 0.38 16.63 -18.25
CA THR A 273 -0.88 17.28 -18.64
C THR A 273 -1.84 16.26 -19.23
N ALA A 274 -1.41 15.50 -20.25
CA ALA A 274 -2.24 14.44 -20.84
C ALA A 274 -2.69 13.39 -19.82
N TYR A 275 -1.82 13.06 -18.86
CA TYR A 275 -2.16 12.18 -17.74
C TYR A 275 -3.24 12.79 -16.81
N GLN A 276 -3.15 14.08 -16.49
CA GLN A 276 -4.10 14.78 -15.61
C GLN A 276 -5.47 14.99 -16.26
N GLU A 277 -5.48 15.31 -17.55
CA GLU A 277 -6.68 15.41 -18.38
C GLU A 277 -7.34 14.06 -18.64
N LYS A 278 -6.67 12.96 -18.26
CA LYS A 278 -7.10 11.57 -18.47
C LYS A 278 -7.31 11.25 -19.95
N ASP A 279 -6.47 11.81 -20.82
CA ASP A 279 -6.48 11.54 -22.25
C ASP A 279 -5.42 10.47 -22.60
N PRO A 280 -5.81 9.18 -22.70
CA PRO A 280 -4.88 8.13 -23.07
C PRO A 280 -4.37 8.26 -24.51
N ASP A 281 -5.14 8.84 -25.43
CA ASP A 281 -4.76 8.88 -26.83
C ASP A 281 -3.66 9.91 -27.06
N THR A 282 -3.84 11.12 -26.52
CA THR A 282 -2.78 12.14 -26.52
C THR A 282 -1.54 11.65 -25.76
N PHE A 283 -1.72 11.01 -24.59
CA PHE A 283 -0.60 10.47 -23.82
C PHE A 283 0.25 9.46 -24.61
N PHE A 284 -0.39 8.48 -25.26
CA PHE A 284 0.33 7.49 -26.06
C PHE A 284 0.83 8.06 -27.39
N GLN A 285 0.15 9.04 -27.98
CA GLN A 285 0.64 9.73 -29.17
C GLN A 285 1.96 10.48 -28.89
N LEU A 286 2.06 11.19 -27.77
CA LEU A 286 3.29 11.84 -27.32
C LEU A 286 4.44 10.83 -27.16
N LEU A 287 4.17 9.67 -26.54
CA LEU A 287 5.14 8.59 -26.39
C LEU A 287 5.58 7.97 -27.74
N ARG A 288 4.66 7.88 -28.73
CA ARG A 288 5.00 7.39 -30.07
C ARG A 288 5.88 8.39 -30.81
N ALA A 289 5.47 9.66 -30.84
CA ALA A 289 6.12 10.73 -31.58
C ALA A 289 7.52 11.04 -31.06
N MET A 290 7.72 10.99 -29.73
CA MET A 290 8.98 11.20 -28.99
C MET A 290 10.11 11.86 -29.82
N PRO A 291 10.26 13.19 -29.76
CA PRO A 291 11.26 13.92 -30.54
C PRO A 291 12.68 13.39 -30.30
N GLY A 292 13.52 13.36 -31.35
CA GLY A 292 14.91 12.89 -31.24
C GLY A 292 15.80 13.71 -30.31
N GLU A 293 15.39 14.95 -30.00
CA GLU A 293 16.04 15.84 -29.04
C GLU A 293 15.80 15.42 -27.57
N VAL A 294 14.88 14.49 -27.33
CA VAL A 294 14.57 14.01 -25.99
C VAL A 294 15.69 13.09 -25.49
N PRO A 295 16.21 13.30 -24.26
CA PRO A 295 17.27 12.46 -23.71
C PRO A 295 16.99 10.95 -23.69
N LEU A 296 18.04 10.15 -23.83
CA LEU A 296 17.97 8.68 -23.88
C LEU A 296 17.25 8.05 -22.68
N GLU A 297 17.31 8.67 -21.50
CA GLU A 297 16.64 8.21 -20.29
C GLU A 297 15.12 8.09 -20.46
N LEU A 298 14.52 8.96 -21.28
CA LEU A 298 13.09 8.96 -21.58
C LEU A 298 12.71 7.86 -22.60
N HIS A 299 13.66 7.32 -23.37
CA HIS A 299 13.40 6.21 -24.30
C HIS A 299 13.08 4.90 -23.56
N HIS A 300 13.63 4.71 -22.36
CA HIS A 300 13.31 3.54 -21.53
C HIS A 300 11.85 3.55 -21.04
N ILE A 301 11.25 4.74 -20.81
CA ILE A 301 9.82 4.87 -20.50
C ILE A 301 8.98 4.30 -21.62
N LYS A 302 9.32 4.67 -22.86
CA LYS A 302 8.57 4.26 -24.06
C LYS A 302 8.36 2.75 -24.03
N LYS A 303 9.44 1.99 -23.89
CA LYS A 303 9.40 0.53 -23.83
C LYS A 303 8.57 0.01 -22.65
N ALA A 304 8.73 0.60 -21.46
CA ALA A 304 7.98 0.19 -20.28
C ALA A 304 6.48 0.46 -20.40
N PHE A 305 6.08 1.64 -20.88
CA PHE A 305 4.68 2.04 -20.97
C PHE A 305 3.97 1.34 -22.12
N PHE A 306 4.62 1.11 -23.27
CA PHE A 306 4.04 0.29 -24.34
C PHE A 306 3.80 -1.15 -23.91
N LYS A 307 4.69 -1.73 -23.09
CA LYS A 307 4.48 -3.07 -22.52
C LYS A 307 3.18 -3.16 -21.70
N TYR A 308 2.78 -2.07 -21.04
CA TYR A 308 1.61 -2.01 -20.18
C TYR A 308 0.50 -1.11 -20.74
N GLU A 309 0.49 -0.83 -22.05
CA GLU A 309 -0.39 0.16 -22.68
C GLU A 309 -1.86 -0.03 -22.31
N LYS A 310 -2.38 -1.26 -22.47
CA LYS A 310 -3.78 -1.57 -22.14
C LYS A 310 -4.13 -1.20 -20.70
N GLY A 311 -3.25 -1.49 -19.74
CA GLY A 311 -3.50 -1.22 -18.33
C GLY A 311 -3.34 0.24 -17.96
N ILE A 312 -2.43 0.98 -18.61
CA ILE A 312 -2.27 2.43 -18.44
C ILE A 312 -3.48 3.17 -19.04
N ARG A 313 -3.95 2.77 -20.23
CA ARG A 313 -5.17 3.32 -20.84
C ARG A 313 -6.37 3.15 -19.91
N LEU A 314 -6.54 1.96 -19.33
CA LEU A 314 -7.59 1.71 -18.33
C LEU A 314 -7.39 2.52 -17.04
N ALA A 315 -6.15 2.77 -16.63
CA ALA A 315 -5.86 3.60 -15.47
C ALA A 315 -6.36 5.04 -15.66
N LEU A 316 -6.23 5.60 -16.86
CA LEU A 316 -6.73 6.95 -17.17
C LEU A 316 -8.25 7.00 -17.27
N LEU A 317 -8.87 5.96 -17.85
CA LEU A 317 -10.31 5.94 -18.12
C LEU A 317 -11.19 5.49 -16.94
N LYS A 318 -10.71 4.55 -16.12
CA LYS A 318 -11.49 3.98 -15.00
C LYS A 318 -11.28 4.80 -13.73
N LYS A 319 -12.12 4.56 -12.72
CA LYS A 319 -12.03 5.22 -11.41
C LYS A 319 -11.11 4.51 -10.39
N TYR A 320 -10.88 3.22 -10.56
CA TYR A 320 -10.17 2.38 -9.58
C TYR A 320 -8.69 2.76 -9.44
N SER A 321 -8.14 2.72 -8.21
CA SER A 321 -6.74 2.97 -7.86
C SER A 321 -6.37 2.25 -6.56
N ASN A 322 -5.08 1.94 -6.37
CA ASN A 322 -4.59 1.31 -5.16
C ASN A 322 -4.47 2.25 -3.95
N ALA A 323 -4.79 3.55 -4.08
CA ALA A 323 -4.61 4.53 -3.00
C ALA A 323 -5.21 4.11 -1.63
N ARG A 324 -6.36 3.42 -1.62
CA ARG A 324 -6.98 2.91 -0.38
C ARG A 324 -6.13 1.83 0.30
N LEU A 325 -5.54 0.94 -0.50
CA LEU A 325 -4.68 -0.14 -0.01
C LEU A 325 -3.32 0.40 0.45
N GLU A 326 -2.76 1.38 -0.28
CA GLU A 326 -1.52 2.07 0.15
C GLU A 326 -1.69 2.82 1.48
N ASN A 327 -2.83 3.48 1.68
CA ASN A 327 -3.16 4.18 2.93
C ASN A 327 -3.25 3.21 4.13
N LEU A 328 -3.72 1.98 3.89
CA LEU A 328 -3.74 0.93 4.91
C LEU A 328 -2.31 0.53 5.33
N HIS A 329 -1.39 0.42 4.38
CA HIS A 329 0.01 0.05 4.64
C HIS A 329 0.82 1.16 5.28
N THR A 330 0.59 2.40 4.88
CA THR A 330 1.33 3.58 5.36
C THR A 330 0.79 4.13 6.68
N GLY A 331 -0.42 3.71 7.07
CA GLY A 331 -1.07 4.10 8.32
C GLY A 331 -1.38 5.59 8.37
N SER A 332 -2.55 6.00 7.86
CA SER A 332 -3.14 7.34 8.09
C SER A 332 -2.17 8.52 8.00
N VAL A 333 -1.19 8.48 7.08
CA VAL A 333 -0.42 9.67 6.71
C VAL A 333 -0.75 9.94 5.26
N ALA A 334 -1.72 10.84 5.08
CA ALA A 334 -2.05 11.40 3.77
C ALA A 334 -0.76 11.88 3.09
N LYS A 335 -0.37 11.21 2.01
CA LYS A 335 0.59 11.77 1.06
C LYS A 335 -0.19 12.68 0.12
N PHE A 336 -0.12 13.97 0.39
CA PHE A 336 -0.48 15.02 -0.55
C PHE A 336 0.52 15.11 -1.70
#